data_AF-A0A8J2MTX4-F1
#
_entry.id   AF-A0A8J2MTX4-F1
#
_cell.length_a   1.000
_cell.length_b   1.000
_cell.length_c   1.000
_cell.angle_alpha   90.00
_cell.angle_beta   90.00
_cell.angle_gamma   90.00
#
_symmetry.space_group_name_H-M   'P 1'
#
loop_
_entity.id
_entity.type
_entity.pdbx_description
1 polymer ?
#
loop_
_entity_poly.entity_id
_entity_poly.type
_entity_poly.pdbx_seq_one_letter_code
_entity_poly.pdbx_strand_id
1 'polypeptide(L)'
;MPRALSESELQEELKKRRNKKLMIRINHKCRTNEKAIKTVEEKLEIKVDWNTVGRSEQGTISLKFKNMEEKKNIVTKKWKLKGTEIYIDDEMTEREREKKNKNKNSAEKEKPSKVMCWNIAGIKEYSELNKLVENYDVVSLIETWVEEKDKEKVIKNLSSELKWWCKPAERKESCTRGRASSGHLIGVKKVYEKDWEIKEWKFGFTIRNDCRSELIVTVYNNVGIKKIKNVMKKYECEYENIIVIGDMNARIGECMVPGLSEDNNKKRKSKDKVINAEGKKLLKLCDDLGLKILNGATMGDRAGEMTFIGGKNEDCCSVLDLALQLDRGDEVNIMEFRVLKRIESDHLPIHIITRRNSVGVIEKDKKSVNIKKG
;
A
#
# COMPACT_ATOMS: atom_id res chain seq x y z
N MET A 1 -34.97 2.34 20.20
CA MET A 1 -34.72 2.26 18.75
C MET A 1 -34.31 3.64 18.24
N PRO A 2 -33.33 3.79 17.35
CA PRO A 2 -33.03 5.09 16.75
C PRO A 2 -34.22 5.58 15.92
N ARG A 3 -34.68 6.80 16.16
CA ARG A 3 -35.75 7.46 15.39
C ARG A 3 -35.25 7.69 13.96
N ALA A 4 -36.05 7.29 12.96
CA ALA A 4 -35.75 7.61 11.57
C ALA A 4 -35.82 9.13 11.35
N LEU A 5 -34.77 9.70 10.75
CA LEU A 5 -34.71 11.11 10.38
C LEU A 5 -35.72 11.38 9.26
N SER A 6 -36.43 12.50 9.36
CA SER A 6 -37.27 13.01 8.26
C SER A 6 -36.40 13.39 7.06
N GLU A 7 -37.02 13.46 5.88
CA GLU A 7 -36.32 13.75 4.62
C GLU A 7 -35.64 15.13 4.63
N SER A 8 -36.23 16.11 5.30
CA SER A 8 -35.64 17.44 5.52
C SER A 8 -34.45 17.41 6.48
N GLU A 9 -34.53 16.66 7.58
CA GLU A 9 -33.40 16.45 8.50
C GLU A 9 -32.26 15.71 7.80
N LEU A 10 -32.57 14.73 6.94
CA LEU A 10 -31.58 14.00 6.16
C LEU A 10 -30.84 14.92 5.17
N GLN A 11 -31.57 15.79 4.47
CA GLN A 11 -31.01 16.81 3.56
C GLN A 11 -30.11 17.80 4.31
N GLU A 12 -30.53 18.27 5.47
CA GLU A 12 -29.74 19.20 6.28
C GLU A 12 -28.46 18.54 6.84
N GLU A 13 -28.57 17.29 7.30
CA GLU A 13 -27.46 16.48 7.78
C GLU A 13 -26.45 16.17 6.65
N LEU A 14 -26.93 15.85 5.44
CA LEU A 14 -26.11 15.66 4.25
C LEU A 14 -25.41 16.96 3.83
N LYS A 15 -26.09 18.11 3.93
CA LYS A 15 -25.51 19.43 3.67
C LYS A 15 -24.43 19.78 4.70
N LYS A 16 -24.67 19.51 5.99
CA LYS A 16 -23.67 19.66 7.07
C LYS A 16 -22.46 18.77 6.84
N ARG A 17 -22.66 17.50 6.49
CA ARG A 17 -21.59 16.54 6.14
C ARG A 17 -20.78 16.97 4.92
N ARG A 18 -21.45 17.44 3.87
CA ARG A 18 -20.81 17.96 2.65
C ARG A 18 -19.97 19.19 2.94
N ASN A 19 -20.48 20.13 3.74
CA ASN A 19 -19.75 21.32 4.17
C ASN A 19 -18.54 20.98 5.04
N LYS A 20 -18.67 20.01 5.97
CA LYS A 20 -17.55 19.55 6.80
C LYS A 20 -16.45 18.87 5.97
N LYS A 21 -16.82 18.10 4.94
CA LYS A 21 -15.87 17.48 3.99
C LYS A 21 -15.06 18.50 3.19
N LEU A 22 -15.59 19.71 2.99
CA LEU A 22 -14.94 20.80 2.26
C LEU A 22 -14.15 21.75 3.17
N MET A 23 -13.80 21.32 4.39
CA MET A 23 -12.89 22.08 5.26
C MET A 23 -11.59 21.32 5.50
N ILE A 24 -10.52 22.08 5.71
CA ILE A 24 -9.22 21.61 6.19
C ILE A 24 -8.79 22.51 7.35
N ARG A 25 -8.20 21.91 8.39
CA ARG A 25 -7.57 22.67 9.48
C ARG A 25 -6.08 22.79 9.23
N ILE A 26 -5.58 24.00 9.42
CA ILE A 26 -4.18 24.35 9.27
C ILE A 26 -3.70 24.86 10.62
N ASN A 27 -2.87 24.09 11.30
CA ASN A 27 -2.21 24.51 12.53
C ASN A 27 -0.90 25.21 12.15
N HIS A 28 -0.53 26.28 12.85
CA HIS A 28 0.78 26.89 12.67
C HIS A 28 1.40 27.34 13.99
N LYS A 29 2.74 27.42 14.00
CA LYS A 29 3.52 28.05 15.08
C LYS A 29 4.00 29.46 14.73
N CYS A 30 3.63 29.96 13.55
CA CYS A 30 3.97 31.32 13.14
C CYS A 30 3.44 32.36 14.13
N ARG A 31 4.17 33.48 14.26
CA ARG A 31 3.89 34.60 15.16
C ARG A 31 2.51 35.24 14.96
N THR A 32 1.94 35.15 13.76
CA THR A 32 0.58 35.62 13.43
C THR A 32 -0.09 34.71 12.42
N ASN A 33 -1.43 34.66 12.44
CA ASN A 33 -2.24 33.93 11.46
C ASN A 33 -2.02 34.46 10.03
N GLU A 34 -1.80 35.76 9.88
CA GLU A 34 -1.51 36.41 8.59
C GLU A 34 -0.21 35.90 7.97
N LYS A 35 0.85 35.71 8.78
CA LYS A 35 2.12 35.13 8.31
C LYS A 35 1.92 33.69 7.85
N ALA A 36 1.11 32.91 8.56
CA ALA A 36 0.80 31.54 8.18
C ALA A 36 0.00 31.48 6.86
N ILE A 37 -1.03 32.32 6.73
CA ILE A 37 -1.82 32.45 5.49
C ILE A 37 -0.93 32.76 4.30
N LYS A 38 -0.11 33.82 4.42
CA LYS A 38 0.79 34.26 3.34
C LYS A 38 1.75 33.15 2.92
N THR A 39 2.34 32.45 3.89
CA THR A 39 3.24 31.32 3.62
C THR A 39 2.53 30.18 2.89
N VAL A 40 1.27 29.88 3.26
CA VAL A 40 0.48 28.84 2.61
C VAL A 40 0.12 29.24 1.18
N GLU A 41 -0.31 30.48 0.95
CA GLU A 41 -0.65 30.99 -0.38
C GLU A 41 0.56 31.02 -1.32
N GLU A 42 1.71 31.49 -0.83
CA GLU A 42 2.97 31.53 -1.58
C GLU A 42 3.48 30.13 -1.92
N LYS A 43 3.53 29.22 -0.93
CA LYS A 43 4.07 27.87 -1.14
C LYS A 43 3.14 27.00 -1.96
N LEU A 44 1.84 27.09 -1.77
CA LEU A 44 0.88 26.24 -2.49
C LEU A 44 0.47 26.84 -3.84
N GLU A 45 0.83 28.10 -4.11
CA GLU A 45 0.43 28.88 -5.29
C GLU A 45 -1.10 28.91 -5.43
N ILE A 46 -1.76 29.28 -4.34
CA ILE A 46 -3.22 29.33 -4.23
C ILE A 46 -3.65 30.71 -3.77
N LYS A 47 -4.80 31.16 -4.26
CA LYS A 47 -5.56 32.26 -3.65
C LYS A 47 -6.86 31.69 -3.14
N VAL A 48 -7.13 31.81 -1.84
CA VAL A 48 -8.31 31.21 -1.24
C VAL A 48 -8.98 32.18 -0.28
N ASP A 49 -10.30 32.07 -0.15
CA ASP A 49 -11.06 32.78 0.88
C ASP A 49 -10.89 32.07 2.23
N TRP A 50 -10.15 32.72 3.12
CA TRP A 50 -9.91 32.22 4.47
C TRP A 50 -11.10 32.53 5.38
N ASN A 51 -11.59 31.52 6.10
CA ASN A 51 -12.54 31.73 7.20
C ASN A 51 -11.81 31.50 8.52
N THR A 52 -11.36 32.58 9.15
CA THR A 52 -10.68 32.50 10.45
C THR A 52 -11.70 32.16 11.54
N VAL A 53 -11.57 30.99 12.15
CA VAL A 53 -12.37 30.59 13.32
C VAL A 53 -11.43 30.48 14.51
N GLY A 54 -11.37 31.53 15.34
CA GLY A 54 -10.63 31.53 16.61
C GLY A 54 -9.89 32.84 16.92
N ARG A 55 -9.86 33.23 18.20
CA ARG A 55 -9.01 34.32 18.74
C ARG A 55 -7.70 33.71 19.27
N SER A 56 -6.54 34.17 18.80
CA SER A 56 -5.24 34.30 19.50
C SER A 56 -4.02 34.09 18.58
N GLU A 57 -2.88 34.64 19.00
CA GLU A 57 -1.60 34.81 18.28
C GLU A 57 -0.78 33.51 18.03
N GLN A 58 -1.34 32.33 18.29
CA GLN A 58 -0.83 31.03 17.80
C GLN A 58 -2.04 30.10 17.57
N GLY A 59 -2.48 29.99 16.31
CA GLY A 59 -3.83 29.53 15.99
C GLY A 59 -3.93 28.38 14.99
N THR A 60 -5.07 27.69 15.06
CA THR A 60 -5.58 26.83 14.00
C THR A 60 -6.41 27.71 13.05
N ILE A 61 -6.11 27.67 11.76
CA ILE A 61 -6.86 28.35 10.71
C ILE A 61 -7.68 27.30 9.95
N SER A 62 -8.93 27.62 9.61
CA SER A 62 -9.77 26.72 8.82
C SER A 62 -9.89 27.26 7.40
N LEU A 63 -9.61 26.41 6.43
CA LEU A 63 -9.75 26.74 5.01
C LEU A 63 -11.00 26.03 4.48
N LYS A 64 -11.92 26.81 3.94
CA LYS A 64 -13.16 26.30 3.35
C LYS A 64 -13.06 26.34 1.83
N PHE A 65 -13.35 25.21 1.22
CA PHE A 65 -13.28 25.04 -0.23
C PHE A 65 -14.64 25.15 -0.89
N LYS A 66 -14.67 25.59 -2.15
CA LYS A 66 -15.89 25.63 -2.94
C LYS A 66 -16.25 24.22 -3.44
N ASN A 67 -15.25 23.39 -3.71
CA ASN A 67 -15.44 22.02 -4.19
C ASN A 67 -14.30 21.09 -3.74
N MET A 68 -14.50 19.78 -3.94
CA MET A 68 -13.52 18.75 -3.56
C MET A 68 -12.24 18.80 -4.41
N GLU A 69 -12.29 19.35 -5.62
CA GLU A 69 -11.14 19.44 -6.53
C GLU A 69 -10.12 20.47 -6.03
N GLU A 70 -10.59 21.64 -5.57
CA GLU A 70 -9.76 22.66 -4.90
C GLU A 70 -9.13 22.09 -3.63
N LYS A 71 -9.92 21.35 -2.83
CA LYS A 71 -9.42 20.67 -1.63
C LYS A 71 -8.31 19.67 -1.98
N LYS A 72 -8.54 18.86 -3.02
CA LYS A 72 -7.60 17.85 -3.50
C LYS A 72 -6.28 18.47 -3.97
N ASN A 73 -6.34 19.58 -4.71
CA ASN A 73 -5.17 20.32 -5.20
C ASN A 73 -4.29 20.85 -4.05
N ILE A 74 -4.88 21.19 -2.91
CA ILE A 74 -4.13 21.64 -1.72
C ILE A 74 -3.49 20.46 -0.98
N VAL A 75 -4.25 19.38 -0.75
CA VAL A 75 -3.73 18.19 -0.05
C VAL A 75 -2.56 17.58 -0.83
N THR A 76 -2.63 17.51 -2.16
CA THR A 76 -1.54 16.99 -3.00
C THR A 76 -0.29 17.86 -2.99
N LYS A 77 -0.43 19.17 -2.74
CA LYS A 77 0.69 20.12 -2.63
C LYS A 77 1.19 20.31 -1.19
N LYS A 78 0.62 19.62 -0.19
CA LYS A 78 1.02 19.72 1.24
C LYS A 78 2.52 19.58 1.46
N TRP A 79 3.21 18.79 0.63
CA TRP A 79 4.67 18.63 0.69
C TRP A 79 5.44 19.95 0.53
N LYS A 80 4.90 20.94 -0.20
CA LYS A 80 5.53 22.26 -0.36
C LYS A 80 5.61 23.06 0.95
N LEU A 81 4.86 22.64 1.98
CA LEU A 81 4.90 23.21 3.33
C LEU A 81 5.90 22.51 4.25
N LYS A 82 6.58 21.43 3.81
CA LYS A 82 7.63 20.77 4.58
C LYS A 82 8.77 21.78 4.86
N GLY A 83 9.24 21.81 6.11
CA GLY A 83 10.24 22.77 6.58
C GLY A 83 9.68 24.12 7.05
N THR A 84 8.36 24.34 6.95
CA THR A 84 7.70 25.50 7.55
C THR A 84 7.13 25.17 8.93
N GLU A 85 6.73 26.20 9.67
CA GLU A 85 6.03 26.05 10.95
C GLU A 85 4.52 25.74 10.79
N ILE A 86 4.10 25.23 9.64
CA ILE A 86 2.70 25.08 9.24
C ILE A 86 2.37 23.61 8.96
N TYR A 87 1.26 23.15 9.52
CA TYR A 87 0.83 21.75 9.50
C TYR A 87 -0.64 21.67 9.10
N ILE A 88 -0.93 20.81 8.13
CA ILE A 88 -2.30 20.55 7.69
C ILE A 88 -2.81 19.28 8.39
N ASP A 89 -3.84 19.42 9.23
CA ASP A 89 -4.58 18.30 9.81
C ASP A 89 -5.76 17.95 8.90
N ASP A 90 -5.71 16.77 8.27
CA ASP A 90 -6.89 16.19 7.65
C ASP A 90 -7.76 15.58 8.76
N GLU A 91 -9.01 16.04 8.87
CA GLU A 91 -9.96 15.55 9.88
C GLU A 91 -10.24 14.05 9.64
N MET A 92 -9.49 13.20 10.35
CA MET A 92 -9.79 11.76 10.51
C MET A 92 -11.23 11.56 10.99
N THR A 93 -11.88 10.51 10.49
CA THR A 93 -13.25 10.14 10.85
C THR A 93 -13.36 9.64 12.30
N GLU A 94 -14.55 9.73 12.90
CA GLU A 94 -14.81 9.28 14.29
C GLU A 94 -14.47 7.80 14.50
N ARG A 95 -14.68 6.98 13.45
CA ARG A 95 -14.34 5.55 13.42
C ARG A 95 -12.83 5.28 13.49
N GLU A 96 -12.00 6.21 12.99
CA GLU A 96 -10.54 6.14 13.09
C GLU A 96 -10.05 6.55 14.49
N ARG A 97 -10.73 7.51 15.14
CA ARG A 97 -10.43 7.93 16.52
C ARG A 97 -10.72 6.83 17.55
N GLU A 98 -11.83 6.11 17.39
CA GLU A 98 -12.19 5.00 18.28
C GLU A 98 -11.23 3.81 18.16
N LYS A 99 -10.74 3.52 16.95
CA LYS A 99 -9.71 2.48 16.72
C LYS A 99 -8.36 2.88 17.33
N LYS A 100 -8.01 4.17 17.35
CA LYS A 100 -6.77 4.69 17.95
C LYS A 100 -6.76 4.57 19.48
N ASN A 101 -7.91 4.72 20.13
CA ASN A 101 -8.01 4.70 21.61
C ASN A 101 -8.00 3.31 22.26
N LYS A 102 -8.22 2.22 21.52
CA LYS A 102 -8.18 0.83 22.06
C LYS A 102 -6.76 0.26 22.26
N ASN A 103 -5.70 1.04 22.04
CA ASN A 103 -4.37 0.53 21.70
C ASN A 103 -3.30 0.78 22.78
N LYS A 104 -3.36 0.06 23.92
CA LYS A 104 -2.45 0.25 25.08
C LYS A 104 -1.31 -0.76 25.29
N ASN A 105 -1.02 -1.64 24.34
CA ASN A 105 0.23 -2.44 24.35
C ASN A 105 1.17 -1.95 23.24
N SER A 106 2.31 -1.40 23.64
CA SER A 106 3.27 -0.64 22.79
C SER A 106 4.41 -1.50 22.22
N ALA A 107 4.81 -2.59 22.88
CA ALA A 107 5.99 -3.37 22.47
C ALA A 107 5.81 -4.27 21.23
N GLU A 108 4.60 -4.73 20.92
CA GLU A 108 4.34 -5.55 19.71
C GLU A 108 4.11 -4.72 18.45
N LYS A 109 3.88 -3.40 18.61
CA LYS A 109 3.49 -2.53 17.49
C LYS A 109 4.66 -2.06 16.66
N GLU A 110 5.91 -2.05 17.13
CA GLU A 110 7.04 -1.49 16.38
C GLU A 110 7.66 -2.45 15.34
N LYS A 111 7.15 -3.68 15.23
CA LYS A 111 7.77 -4.70 14.37
C LYS A 111 7.52 -4.43 12.87
N PRO A 112 8.56 -4.59 12.02
CA PRO A 112 8.41 -4.62 10.56
C PRO A 112 7.40 -5.70 10.13
N SER A 113 6.64 -5.45 9.06
CA SER A 113 5.75 -6.47 8.50
C SER A 113 6.50 -7.29 7.46
N LYS A 114 6.37 -8.62 7.52
CA LYS A 114 6.89 -9.54 6.51
C LYS A 114 5.77 -9.96 5.57
N VAL A 115 5.91 -9.66 4.28
CA VAL A 115 4.94 -10.00 3.25
C VAL A 115 5.61 -10.92 2.22
N MET A 116 4.92 -11.99 1.83
CA MET A 116 5.35 -12.89 0.77
C MET A 116 4.29 -12.98 -0.33
N CYS A 117 4.73 -13.05 -1.57
CA CYS A 117 3.89 -13.41 -2.71
C CYS A 117 4.58 -14.50 -3.53
N TRP A 118 3.82 -15.52 -3.92
CA TRP A 118 4.37 -16.66 -4.65
C TRP A 118 3.33 -17.22 -5.61
N ASN A 119 3.63 -17.21 -6.91
CA ASN A 119 2.92 -18.08 -7.85
C ASN A 119 3.35 -19.53 -7.57
N ILE A 120 2.47 -20.33 -6.97
CA ILE A 120 2.82 -21.67 -6.50
C ILE A 120 2.61 -22.75 -7.56
N ALA A 121 1.93 -22.41 -8.67
CA ALA A 121 1.61 -23.34 -9.75
C ALA A 121 1.07 -24.69 -9.21
N GLY A 122 0.02 -24.60 -8.38
CA GLY A 122 -0.58 -25.71 -7.66
C GLY A 122 0.14 -26.08 -6.37
N ILE A 123 -0.63 -26.34 -5.31
CA ILE A 123 -0.06 -26.77 -4.02
C ILE A 123 0.41 -28.23 -4.13
N LYS A 124 1.73 -28.45 -4.07
CA LYS A 124 2.34 -29.80 -4.16
C LYS A 124 2.51 -30.48 -2.80
N GLU A 125 3.02 -29.75 -1.80
CA GLU A 125 3.32 -30.30 -0.47
C GLU A 125 2.97 -29.29 0.64
N TYR A 126 2.06 -29.67 1.54
CA TYR A 126 1.59 -28.78 2.61
C TYR A 126 2.62 -28.58 3.72
N SER A 127 3.39 -29.61 4.07
CA SER A 127 4.34 -29.56 5.20
C SER A 127 5.40 -28.46 4.99
N GLU A 128 6.11 -28.54 3.86
CA GLU A 128 7.13 -27.55 3.51
C GLU A 128 6.56 -26.16 3.24
N LEU A 129 5.38 -26.08 2.61
CA LEU A 129 4.68 -24.82 2.43
C LEU A 129 4.35 -24.16 3.78
N ASN A 130 3.78 -24.93 4.72
CA ASN A 130 3.37 -24.44 6.04
C ASN A 130 4.57 -23.89 6.83
N LYS A 131 5.69 -24.62 6.85
CA LYS A 131 6.94 -24.15 7.48
C LYS A 131 7.42 -22.82 6.92
N LEU A 132 7.27 -22.59 5.61
CA LEU A 132 7.64 -21.32 4.98
C LEU A 132 6.67 -20.20 5.36
N VAL A 133 5.36 -20.39 5.15
CA VAL A 133 4.34 -19.33 5.28
C VAL A 133 4.17 -18.84 6.72
N GLU A 134 4.47 -19.67 7.72
CA GLU A 134 4.41 -19.31 9.15
C GLU A 134 5.40 -18.19 9.55
N ASN A 135 6.43 -17.97 8.74
CA ASN A 135 7.42 -16.90 8.95
C ASN A 135 6.94 -15.51 8.51
N TYR A 136 5.74 -15.41 7.94
CA TYR A 136 5.21 -14.18 7.33
C TYR A 136 3.92 -13.72 8.01
N ASP A 137 3.72 -12.40 7.98
CA ASP A 137 2.51 -11.78 8.52
C ASP A 137 1.39 -11.78 7.49
N VAL A 138 1.76 -11.61 6.21
CA VAL A 138 0.86 -11.65 5.06
C VAL A 138 1.47 -12.53 3.97
N VAL A 139 0.68 -13.46 3.46
CA VAL A 139 1.07 -14.41 2.42
C VAL A 139 0.07 -14.35 1.29
N SER A 140 0.56 -14.33 0.06
CA SER A 140 -0.24 -14.38 -1.17
C SER A 140 0.23 -15.53 -2.04
N LEU A 141 -0.58 -16.57 -2.21
CA LEU A 141 -0.31 -17.70 -3.11
C LEU A 141 -1.18 -17.58 -4.36
N ILE A 142 -0.56 -17.56 -5.53
CA ILE A 142 -1.20 -17.37 -6.83
C ILE A 142 -1.11 -18.68 -7.63
N GLU A 143 -2.06 -18.89 -8.56
CA GLU A 143 -2.24 -20.14 -9.31
C GLU A 143 -2.32 -21.38 -8.43
N THR A 144 -3.15 -21.29 -7.38
CA THR A 144 -3.31 -22.40 -6.44
C THR A 144 -4.03 -23.60 -7.06
N TRP A 145 -4.78 -23.36 -8.15
CA TRP A 145 -5.66 -24.32 -8.84
C TRP A 145 -6.73 -24.97 -7.95
N VAL A 146 -7.04 -24.34 -6.82
CA VAL A 146 -8.01 -24.83 -5.84
C VAL A 146 -9.43 -24.52 -6.32
N GLU A 147 -10.20 -25.54 -6.70
CA GLU A 147 -11.61 -25.38 -7.08
C GLU A 147 -12.49 -25.16 -5.84
N GLU A 148 -13.68 -24.55 -6.01
CA GLU A 148 -14.57 -24.20 -4.86
C GLU A 148 -14.95 -25.43 -4.03
N LYS A 149 -15.13 -26.59 -4.66
CA LYS A 149 -15.43 -27.87 -3.98
C LYS A 149 -14.29 -28.36 -3.06
N ASP A 150 -13.05 -27.98 -3.33
CA ASP A 150 -11.86 -28.46 -2.61
C ASP A 150 -11.34 -27.44 -1.58
N LYS A 151 -11.87 -26.21 -1.61
CA LYS A 151 -11.46 -25.07 -0.78
C LYS A 151 -11.37 -25.39 0.71
N GLU A 152 -12.40 -26.00 1.29
CA GLU A 152 -12.42 -26.30 2.73
C GLU A 152 -11.33 -27.31 3.11
N LYS A 153 -11.16 -28.36 2.29
CA LYS A 153 -10.12 -29.37 2.46
C LYS A 153 -8.73 -28.75 2.39
N VAL A 154 -8.50 -27.86 1.43
CA VAL A 154 -7.20 -27.17 1.27
C VAL A 154 -6.93 -26.28 2.48
N ILE A 155 -7.88 -25.43 2.88
CA ILE A 155 -7.73 -24.53 4.03
C ILE A 155 -7.42 -25.32 5.32
N LYS A 156 -8.02 -26.49 5.52
CA LYS A 156 -7.76 -27.35 6.68
C LYS A 156 -6.33 -27.89 6.75
N ASN A 157 -5.67 -28.06 5.60
CA ASN A 157 -4.29 -28.56 5.52
C ASN A 157 -3.24 -27.43 5.52
N LEU A 158 -3.65 -26.19 5.32
CA LEU A 158 -2.77 -25.02 5.44
C LEU A 158 -2.52 -24.65 6.91
N SER A 159 -1.44 -23.92 7.16
CA SER A 159 -1.04 -23.53 8.51
C SER A 159 -2.20 -22.89 9.27
N SER A 160 -2.43 -23.40 10.47
CA SER A 160 -3.45 -22.89 11.37
C SER A 160 -3.01 -21.61 12.10
N GLU A 161 -1.76 -21.16 11.97
CA GLU A 161 -1.31 -19.86 12.47
C GLU A 161 -1.85 -18.69 11.65
N LEU A 162 -2.22 -18.94 10.39
CA LEU A 162 -2.79 -17.95 9.49
C LEU A 162 -4.29 -18.14 9.34
N LYS A 163 -5.01 -17.03 9.18
CA LYS A 163 -6.37 -17.04 8.64
C LYS A 163 -6.29 -16.93 7.12
N TRP A 164 -7.04 -17.79 6.44
CA TRP A 164 -7.00 -17.91 4.98
C TRP A 164 -8.26 -17.36 4.32
N TRP A 165 -8.06 -16.63 3.23
CA TRP A 165 -9.10 -16.23 2.27
C TRP A 165 -8.78 -16.90 0.93
N CYS A 166 -9.79 -17.47 0.29
CA CYS A 166 -9.62 -18.21 -0.96
C CYS A 166 -10.53 -17.64 -2.03
N LYS A 167 -9.93 -17.17 -3.14
CA LYS A 167 -10.59 -17.01 -4.43
C LYS A 167 -10.30 -18.27 -5.25
N PRO A 168 -11.30 -19.14 -5.46
CA PRO A 168 -11.10 -20.40 -6.15
C PRO A 168 -10.66 -20.23 -7.61
N ALA A 169 -10.06 -21.28 -8.14
CA ALA A 169 -9.78 -21.45 -9.55
C ALA A 169 -11.07 -21.73 -10.33
N GLU A 170 -11.16 -21.17 -11.52
CA GLU A 170 -12.30 -21.33 -12.41
C GLU A 170 -11.98 -22.40 -13.48
N ARG A 171 -12.95 -23.29 -13.72
CA ARG A 171 -12.93 -24.26 -14.81
C ARG A 171 -13.94 -23.82 -15.87
N LYS A 172 -13.47 -23.61 -17.10
CA LYS A 172 -14.38 -23.36 -18.23
C LYS A 172 -15.23 -24.60 -18.46
N GLU A 173 -16.55 -24.42 -18.65
CA GLU A 173 -17.51 -25.52 -18.84
C GLU A 173 -17.14 -26.45 -20.00
N SER A 174 -16.49 -25.93 -21.04
CA SER A 174 -16.01 -26.71 -22.19
C SER A 174 -14.76 -27.56 -21.90
N CYS A 175 -14.15 -27.46 -20.71
CA CYS A 175 -12.92 -28.16 -20.34
C CYS A 175 -13.16 -29.13 -19.16
N THR A 176 -13.60 -30.34 -19.47
CA THR A 176 -13.82 -31.42 -18.48
C THR A 176 -12.53 -32.14 -18.05
N ARG A 177 -11.41 -31.92 -18.76
CA ARG A 177 -10.08 -32.48 -18.45
C ARG A 177 -9.05 -31.36 -18.28
N GLY A 178 -8.02 -31.59 -17.45
CA GLY A 178 -6.93 -30.64 -17.18
C GLY A 178 -7.08 -29.86 -15.88
N ARG A 179 -6.15 -28.94 -15.62
CA ARG A 179 -6.10 -28.12 -14.40
C ARG A 179 -7.12 -26.98 -14.47
N ALA A 180 -7.73 -26.63 -13.34
CA ALA A 180 -8.50 -25.39 -13.24
C ALA A 180 -7.57 -24.19 -13.41
N SER A 181 -8.07 -23.07 -13.94
CA SER A 181 -7.28 -21.87 -14.20
C SER A 181 -7.39 -20.88 -13.04
N SER A 182 -6.31 -20.16 -12.74
CA SER A 182 -6.25 -19.19 -11.62
C SER A 182 -6.24 -19.87 -10.24
N GLY A 183 -6.88 -19.25 -9.24
CA GLY A 183 -6.83 -19.65 -7.84
C GLY A 183 -5.87 -18.77 -7.06
N HIS A 184 -6.35 -18.16 -5.98
CA HIS A 184 -5.58 -17.21 -5.19
C HIS A 184 -5.94 -17.36 -3.71
N LEU A 185 -4.94 -17.65 -2.89
CA LEU A 185 -5.05 -17.74 -1.43
C LEU A 185 -4.32 -16.58 -0.77
N ILE A 186 -4.96 -15.92 0.19
CA ILE A 186 -4.34 -14.95 1.07
C ILE A 186 -4.33 -15.50 2.49
N GLY A 187 -3.15 -15.55 3.11
CA GLY A 187 -2.97 -15.86 4.53
C GLY A 187 -2.60 -14.59 5.30
N VAL A 188 -3.27 -14.31 6.40
CA VAL A 188 -2.83 -13.29 7.37
C VAL A 188 -2.63 -13.94 8.73
N LYS A 189 -1.49 -13.69 9.36
CA LYS A 189 -1.17 -14.27 10.67
C LYS A 189 -2.23 -13.87 11.70
N LYS A 190 -2.80 -14.84 12.42
CA LYS A 190 -4.00 -14.66 13.26
C LYS A 190 -3.85 -13.58 14.33
N VAL A 191 -2.64 -13.41 14.87
CA VAL A 191 -2.33 -12.35 15.84
C VAL A 191 -2.62 -10.95 15.29
N TYR A 192 -2.51 -10.76 13.97
CA TYR A 192 -2.76 -9.48 13.29
C TYR A 192 -4.10 -9.44 12.56
N GLU A 193 -4.91 -10.49 12.60
CA GLU A 193 -6.14 -10.62 11.80
C GLU A 193 -7.05 -9.39 11.89
N LYS A 194 -7.22 -8.82 13.09
CA LYS A 194 -8.12 -7.68 13.34
C LYS A 194 -7.61 -6.36 12.74
N ASP A 195 -6.32 -6.28 12.44
CA ASP A 195 -5.70 -5.10 11.85
C ASP A 195 -5.79 -5.08 10.32
N TRP A 196 -6.12 -6.23 9.71
CA TRP A 196 -6.14 -6.38 8.25
C TRP A 196 -7.56 -6.61 7.72
N GLU A 197 -7.92 -5.84 6.69
CA GLU A 197 -9.15 -6.05 5.92
C GLU A 197 -8.82 -6.54 4.52
N ILE A 198 -9.32 -7.73 4.18
CA ILE A 198 -9.07 -8.42 2.92
C ILE A 198 -10.32 -8.27 2.03
N LYS A 199 -10.13 -7.75 0.81
CA LYS A 199 -11.18 -7.66 -0.21
C LYS A 199 -10.71 -8.23 -1.52
N GLU A 200 -11.52 -9.09 -2.11
CA GLU A 200 -11.29 -9.59 -3.45
C GLU A 200 -11.54 -8.48 -4.49
N TRP A 201 -10.72 -8.46 -5.53
CA TRP A 201 -10.99 -7.73 -6.77
C TRP A 201 -10.72 -8.65 -7.97
N LYS A 202 -10.94 -8.12 -9.17
CA LYS A 202 -10.95 -8.95 -10.38
C LYS A 202 -9.66 -9.77 -10.59
N PHE A 203 -8.49 -9.22 -10.23
CA PHE A 203 -7.18 -9.86 -10.48
C PHE A 203 -6.40 -10.20 -9.21
N GLY A 204 -7.07 -10.25 -8.05
CA GLY A 204 -6.44 -10.68 -6.80
C GLY A 204 -7.15 -10.12 -5.58
N PHE A 205 -6.37 -9.65 -4.61
CA PHE A 205 -6.88 -9.08 -3.35
C PHE A 205 -6.28 -7.71 -3.04
N THR A 206 -7.06 -6.86 -2.37
CA THR A 206 -6.57 -5.71 -1.62
C THR A 206 -6.55 -6.07 -0.14
N ILE A 207 -5.40 -5.92 0.50
CA ILE A 207 -5.14 -6.26 1.90
C ILE A 207 -4.79 -4.95 2.60
N ARG A 208 -5.69 -4.47 3.46
CA ARG A 208 -5.66 -3.10 3.99
C ARG A 208 -5.34 -3.12 5.47
N ASN A 209 -4.40 -2.30 5.90
CA ASN A 209 -4.09 -2.08 7.30
C ASN A 209 -4.20 -0.58 7.63
N ASP A 210 -5.38 -0.18 8.10
CA ASP A 210 -5.67 1.22 8.46
C ASP A 210 -4.73 1.71 9.58
N CYS A 211 -4.41 0.85 10.54
CA CYS A 211 -3.53 1.18 11.66
C CYS A 211 -2.10 1.51 11.24
N ARG A 212 -1.65 0.97 10.10
CA ARG A 212 -0.33 1.21 9.51
C ARG A 212 -0.38 2.15 8.31
N SER A 213 -1.56 2.64 7.91
CA SER A 213 -1.76 3.36 6.65
C SER A 213 -1.14 2.60 5.45
N GLU A 214 -1.31 1.28 5.43
CA GLU A 214 -0.69 0.37 4.48
C GLU A 214 -1.74 -0.38 3.65
N LEU A 215 -1.53 -0.44 2.34
CA LEU A 215 -2.33 -1.20 1.39
C LEU A 215 -1.41 -2.09 0.55
N ILE A 216 -1.69 -3.39 0.55
CA ILE A 216 -1.06 -4.36 -0.34
C ILE A 216 -2.08 -4.80 -1.38
N VAL A 217 -1.77 -4.60 -2.65
CA VAL A 217 -2.55 -5.02 -3.80
C VAL A 217 -1.85 -6.23 -4.42
N THR A 218 -2.44 -7.40 -4.26
CA THR A 218 -1.93 -8.61 -4.90
C THR A 218 -2.49 -8.71 -6.32
N VAL A 219 -1.64 -9.11 -7.26
CA VAL A 219 -1.98 -9.17 -8.69
C VAL A 219 -1.58 -10.52 -9.28
N TYR A 220 -2.52 -11.15 -9.97
CA TYR A 220 -2.26 -12.15 -11.00
C TYR A 220 -2.76 -11.62 -12.35
N ASN A 221 -1.84 -11.14 -13.18
CA ASN A 221 -2.20 -10.43 -14.41
C ASN A 221 -2.35 -11.38 -15.61
N ASN A 222 -3.57 -11.84 -15.83
CA ASN A 222 -3.95 -12.65 -16.99
C ASN A 222 -4.77 -11.90 -18.07
N VAL A 223 -5.18 -10.64 -17.83
CA VAL A 223 -6.08 -9.89 -18.74
C VAL A 223 -5.57 -8.48 -19.09
N GLY A 224 -4.56 -7.95 -18.40
CA GLY A 224 -3.84 -6.73 -18.81
C GLY A 224 -3.69 -5.66 -17.72
N ILE A 225 -2.51 -5.04 -17.72
CA ILE A 225 -1.97 -4.17 -16.66
C ILE A 225 -2.78 -2.89 -16.41
N LYS A 226 -3.49 -2.38 -17.42
CA LYS A 226 -4.23 -1.10 -17.33
C LYS A 226 -5.25 -1.08 -16.19
N LYS A 227 -5.76 -2.25 -15.77
CA LYS A 227 -6.80 -2.34 -14.73
C LYS A 227 -6.25 -2.14 -13.31
N ILE A 228 -4.94 -2.31 -13.10
CA ILE A 228 -4.27 -2.00 -11.83
C ILE A 228 -4.45 -0.51 -11.49
N LYS A 229 -4.42 0.37 -12.52
CA LYS A 229 -4.60 1.83 -12.37
C LYS A 229 -5.86 2.19 -11.60
N ASN A 230 -6.97 1.49 -11.82
CA ASN A 230 -8.24 1.80 -11.20
C ASN A 230 -8.25 1.47 -9.70
N VAL A 231 -7.62 0.37 -9.30
CA VAL A 231 -7.48 0.00 -7.89
C VAL A 231 -6.55 0.97 -7.19
N MET A 232 -5.41 1.32 -7.82
CA MET A 232 -4.46 2.27 -7.26
C MET A 232 -5.11 3.64 -7.04
N LYS A 233 -5.75 4.21 -8.06
CA LYS A 233 -6.42 5.51 -7.97
C LYS A 233 -7.52 5.56 -6.92
N LYS A 234 -8.19 4.43 -6.66
CA LYS A 234 -9.23 4.36 -5.62
C LYS A 234 -8.65 4.62 -4.24
N TYR A 235 -7.43 4.17 -3.97
CA TYR A 235 -6.83 4.16 -2.64
C TYR A 235 -5.62 5.10 -2.48
N GLU A 236 -5.16 5.76 -3.55
CA GLU A 236 -3.98 6.64 -3.58
C GLU A 236 -4.04 7.82 -2.59
N CYS A 237 -5.22 8.17 -2.08
CA CYS A 237 -5.38 9.21 -1.06
C CYS A 237 -5.67 8.65 0.34
N GLU A 238 -5.94 7.35 0.46
CA GLU A 238 -6.35 6.71 1.73
C GLU A 238 -5.16 6.11 2.49
N TYR A 239 -4.15 5.62 1.78
CA TYR A 239 -3.02 4.89 2.37
C TYR A 239 -1.69 5.54 2.01
N GLU A 240 -0.84 5.76 3.02
CA GLU A 240 0.51 6.31 2.83
C GLU A 240 1.42 5.32 2.11
N ASN A 241 1.39 4.05 2.52
CA ASN A 241 2.17 2.98 1.91
C ASN A 241 1.28 2.13 1.01
N ILE A 242 1.47 2.20 -0.31
CA ILE A 242 0.76 1.34 -1.26
C ILE A 242 1.76 0.49 -2.01
N ILE A 243 1.58 -0.83 -1.90
CA ILE A 243 2.43 -1.83 -2.52
C ILE A 243 1.58 -2.65 -3.48
N VAL A 244 2.07 -2.85 -4.69
CA VAL A 244 1.49 -3.79 -5.66
C VAL A 244 2.47 -4.94 -5.82
N ILE A 245 2.02 -6.19 -5.63
CA ILE A 245 2.90 -7.35 -5.63
C ILE A 245 2.25 -8.55 -6.32
N GLY A 246 3.03 -9.30 -7.09
CA GLY A 246 2.62 -10.59 -7.63
C GLY A 246 3.06 -10.80 -9.08
N ASP A 247 2.46 -11.78 -9.72
CA ASP A 247 2.75 -12.15 -11.10
C ASP A 247 2.12 -11.13 -12.06
N MET A 248 2.97 -10.29 -12.64
CA MET A 248 2.55 -9.25 -13.57
C MET A 248 2.50 -9.76 -15.01
N ASN A 249 3.04 -10.95 -15.30
CA ASN A 249 3.23 -11.48 -16.64
C ASN A 249 3.88 -10.44 -17.60
N ALA A 250 4.79 -9.64 -17.07
CA ALA A 250 5.43 -8.52 -17.75
C ALA A 250 6.92 -8.52 -17.50
N ARG A 251 7.69 -8.41 -18.59
CA ARG A 251 9.15 -8.38 -18.56
C ARG A 251 9.60 -6.96 -18.87
N ILE A 252 10.38 -6.37 -17.98
CA ILE A 252 10.76 -4.93 -18.03
C ILE A 252 12.27 -4.71 -18.20
N GLY A 253 13.04 -5.76 -18.47
CA GLY A 253 14.49 -5.70 -18.68
C GLY A 253 15.22 -5.05 -17.49
N GLU A 254 16.05 -4.05 -17.78
CA GLU A 254 16.68 -3.16 -16.79
C GLU A 254 16.04 -1.76 -16.71
N CYS A 255 14.91 -1.55 -17.36
CA CYS A 255 14.23 -0.26 -17.34
C CYS A 255 13.77 0.16 -15.94
N MET A 256 13.92 1.44 -15.69
CA MET A 256 13.39 2.16 -14.53
C MET A 256 12.53 3.32 -15.03
N VAL A 257 11.65 3.83 -14.18
CA VAL A 257 10.92 5.07 -14.46
C VAL A 257 11.88 6.25 -14.29
N PRO A 258 12.06 7.12 -15.30
CA PRO A 258 12.90 8.31 -15.20
C PRO A 258 12.45 9.25 -14.07
N GLY A 259 13.39 9.91 -13.38
CA GLY A 259 13.07 10.91 -12.34
C GLY A 259 12.74 10.38 -10.94
N LEU A 260 12.58 9.06 -10.75
CA LEU A 260 12.38 8.44 -9.43
C LEU A 260 13.69 7.99 -8.74
N SER A 261 14.84 8.25 -9.36
CA SER A 261 16.16 8.17 -8.73
C SER A 261 17.13 9.14 -9.40
N GLU A 262 17.54 10.20 -8.69
CA GLU A 262 18.53 11.18 -9.16
C GLU A 262 19.99 10.69 -9.03
N ASP A 263 20.18 9.50 -8.45
CA ASP A 263 21.48 8.94 -8.14
C ASP A 263 21.98 8.08 -9.33
N ASN A 264 22.68 8.70 -10.29
CA ASN A 264 23.20 8.07 -11.51
C ASN A 264 24.03 6.78 -11.26
N ASN A 265 24.51 6.57 -10.03
CA ASN A 265 25.29 5.40 -9.60
C ASN A 265 24.46 4.22 -9.06
N LYS A 266 23.13 4.35 -8.90
CA LYS A 266 22.26 3.27 -8.38
C LYS A 266 21.21 2.84 -9.41
N LYS A 267 21.65 2.54 -10.63
CA LYS A 267 20.77 1.95 -11.66
C LYS A 267 20.25 0.59 -11.19
N ARG A 268 18.95 0.35 -11.43
CA ARG A 268 18.31 -0.94 -11.21
C ARG A 268 18.98 -2.01 -12.09
N LYS A 269 19.23 -3.19 -11.54
CA LYS A 269 19.73 -4.35 -12.32
C LYS A 269 18.66 -5.40 -12.54
N SER A 270 18.83 -6.25 -13.53
CA SER A 270 18.01 -7.44 -13.76
C SER A 270 18.81 -8.49 -14.52
N LYS A 271 18.67 -9.75 -14.15
CA LYS A 271 19.17 -10.89 -14.93
C LYS A 271 18.30 -11.13 -16.17
N ASP A 272 17.02 -10.78 -16.13
CA ASP A 272 16.17 -10.74 -17.31
C ASP A 272 16.32 -9.40 -18.03
N LYS A 273 16.87 -9.41 -19.25
CA LYS A 273 17.08 -8.21 -20.07
C LYS A 273 15.94 -7.93 -21.04
N VAL A 274 14.98 -8.85 -21.17
CA VAL A 274 13.92 -8.75 -22.17
C VAL A 274 12.85 -7.76 -21.73
N ILE A 275 12.33 -7.02 -22.70
CA ILE A 275 11.17 -6.14 -22.51
C ILE A 275 10.05 -6.61 -23.44
N ASN A 276 8.93 -7.05 -22.86
CA ASN A 276 7.76 -7.48 -23.64
C ASN A 276 6.71 -6.34 -23.74
N ALA A 277 5.65 -6.58 -24.53
CA ALA A 277 4.60 -5.59 -24.76
C ALA A 277 3.85 -5.19 -23.48
N GLU A 278 3.58 -6.14 -22.58
CA GLU A 278 2.99 -5.86 -21.27
C GLU A 278 3.97 -5.06 -20.39
N GLY A 279 5.26 -5.38 -20.42
CA GLY A 279 6.31 -4.63 -19.72
C GLY A 279 6.36 -3.16 -20.12
N LYS A 280 6.22 -2.84 -21.41
CA LYS A 280 6.09 -1.44 -21.87
C LYS A 280 4.86 -0.75 -21.28
N LYS A 281 3.72 -1.45 -21.19
CA LYS A 281 2.51 -0.93 -20.55
C LYS A 281 2.69 -0.74 -19.05
N LEU A 282 3.43 -1.64 -18.39
CA LEU A 282 3.77 -1.54 -16.97
C LEU A 282 4.65 -0.33 -16.68
N LEU A 283 5.71 -0.14 -17.46
CA LEU A 283 6.60 1.00 -17.30
C LEU A 283 5.84 2.32 -17.45
N LYS A 284 4.94 2.42 -18.44
CA LYS A 284 4.06 3.58 -18.59
C LYS A 284 3.11 3.77 -17.40
N LEU A 285 2.55 2.69 -16.86
CA LEU A 285 1.71 2.77 -15.65
C LEU A 285 2.52 3.27 -14.46
N CYS A 286 3.76 2.80 -14.31
CA CYS A 286 4.64 3.22 -13.23
C CYS A 286 5.01 4.71 -13.34
N ASP A 287 5.29 5.18 -14.56
CA ASP A 287 5.51 6.60 -14.85
C ASP A 287 4.27 7.45 -14.55
N ASP A 288 3.10 7.06 -15.07
CA ASP A 288 1.82 7.75 -14.87
C ASP A 288 1.41 7.91 -13.40
N LEU A 289 1.83 6.99 -12.53
CA LEU A 289 1.39 6.91 -11.13
C LEU A 289 2.53 7.18 -10.13
N GLY A 290 3.77 7.39 -10.58
CA GLY A 290 4.93 7.51 -9.70
C GLY A 290 5.24 6.23 -8.92
N LEU A 291 5.23 5.07 -9.56
CA LEU A 291 5.55 3.79 -8.93
C LEU A 291 7.05 3.48 -9.05
N LYS A 292 7.68 3.19 -7.91
CA LYS A 292 9.01 2.61 -7.82
C LYS A 292 8.94 1.10 -8.00
N ILE A 293 9.80 0.56 -8.86
CA ILE A 293 10.00 -0.89 -9.02
C ILE A 293 11.03 -1.35 -7.97
N LEU A 294 10.70 -2.38 -7.20
CA LEU A 294 11.55 -2.84 -6.09
C LEU A 294 12.61 -3.86 -6.52
N ASN A 295 12.25 -4.80 -7.40
CA ASN A 295 13.16 -5.82 -7.95
C ASN A 295 14.41 -5.15 -8.54
N GLY A 296 15.60 -5.63 -8.24
CA GLY A 296 16.83 -5.04 -8.78
C GLY A 296 17.23 -3.67 -8.22
N ALA A 297 16.37 -3.01 -7.44
CA ALA A 297 16.55 -1.64 -6.96
C ALA A 297 16.67 -1.56 -5.42
N THR A 298 16.23 -2.59 -4.72
CA THR A 298 16.11 -2.61 -3.26
C THR A 298 17.21 -3.45 -2.62
N MET A 299 17.54 -3.17 -1.35
CA MET A 299 18.42 -4.02 -0.58
C MET A 299 17.87 -5.45 -0.51
N GLY A 300 18.75 -6.44 -0.70
CA GLY A 300 18.39 -7.86 -0.77
C GLY A 300 18.31 -8.43 -2.20
N ASP A 301 18.16 -7.58 -3.23
CA ASP A 301 18.06 -8.00 -4.63
C ASP A 301 18.77 -7.04 -5.59
N ARG A 302 19.95 -6.54 -5.22
CA ARG A 302 20.71 -5.57 -6.06
C ARG A 302 21.19 -6.15 -7.39
N ALA A 303 21.21 -7.48 -7.54
CA ALA A 303 21.54 -8.15 -8.79
C ALA A 303 20.32 -8.30 -9.73
N GLY A 304 19.10 -8.17 -9.21
CA GLY A 304 17.85 -8.37 -9.95
C GLY A 304 17.66 -9.84 -10.35
N GLU A 305 17.46 -10.69 -9.36
CA GLU A 305 17.31 -12.14 -9.51
C GLU A 305 16.09 -12.52 -10.36
N MET A 306 16.19 -13.68 -11.05
CA MET A 306 15.08 -14.26 -11.80
C MET A 306 13.96 -14.65 -10.83
N THR A 307 12.70 -14.47 -11.23
CA THR A 307 11.54 -14.89 -10.42
C THR A 307 10.76 -16.06 -11.04
N PHE A 308 11.09 -16.42 -12.27
CA PHE A 308 10.55 -17.56 -12.97
C PHE A 308 11.69 -18.35 -13.64
N ILE A 309 11.61 -19.68 -13.55
CA ILE A 309 12.54 -20.64 -14.13
C ILE A 309 11.70 -21.65 -14.93
N GLY A 310 11.50 -21.38 -16.22
CA GLY A 310 10.84 -22.30 -17.12
C GLY A 310 11.81 -23.30 -17.77
N GLY A 311 11.29 -24.43 -18.26
CA GLY A 311 11.99 -25.29 -19.22
C GLY A 311 13.24 -26.03 -18.71
N LYS A 312 13.97 -26.64 -19.66
CA LYS A 312 15.22 -27.40 -19.40
C LYS A 312 16.50 -26.57 -19.53
N ASN A 313 16.41 -25.33 -20.05
CA ASN A 313 17.56 -24.50 -20.40
C ASN A 313 17.45 -23.11 -19.74
N GLU A 314 18.60 -22.48 -19.46
CA GLU A 314 18.70 -21.19 -18.76
C GLU A 314 17.97 -20.04 -19.47
N ASP A 315 17.79 -20.12 -20.78
CA ASP A 315 17.09 -19.12 -21.62
C ASP A 315 15.59 -19.01 -21.34
N CYS A 316 15.02 -19.95 -20.60
CA CYS A 316 13.61 -19.95 -20.22
C CYS A 316 13.34 -19.28 -18.87
N CYS A 317 14.34 -18.62 -18.26
CA CYS A 317 14.17 -17.85 -17.04
C CYS A 317 13.66 -16.43 -17.34
N SER A 318 12.89 -15.85 -16.43
CA SER A 318 12.34 -14.49 -16.58
C SER A 318 12.11 -13.82 -15.24
N VAL A 319 11.91 -12.50 -15.26
CA VAL A 319 11.40 -11.73 -14.11
C VAL A 319 9.94 -11.37 -14.42
N LEU A 320 9.01 -12.13 -13.83
CA LEU A 320 7.56 -11.97 -14.03
C LEU A 320 6.86 -11.50 -12.76
N ASP A 321 7.27 -12.04 -11.61
CA ASP A 321 6.82 -11.59 -10.30
C ASP A 321 7.53 -10.29 -9.91
N LEU A 322 6.76 -9.20 -9.82
CA LEU A 322 7.26 -7.87 -9.52
C LEU A 322 6.60 -7.31 -8.28
N ALA A 323 7.35 -6.50 -7.53
CA ALA A 323 6.83 -5.65 -6.48
C ALA A 323 7.06 -4.17 -6.83
N LEU A 324 6.01 -3.37 -6.68
CA LEU A 324 5.96 -1.95 -6.97
C LEU A 324 5.49 -1.21 -5.73
N GLN A 325 6.02 -0.02 -5.50
CA GLN A 325 5.59 0.85 -4.40
C GLN A 325 5.23 2.23 -4.94
N LEU A 326 4.12 2.79 -4.46
CA LEU A 326 3.81 4.19 -4.72
C LEU A 326 4.85 5.10 -4.06
N ASP A 327 5.55 5.89 -4.88
CA ASP A 327 6.55 6.83 -4.39
C ASP A 327 5.88 8.10 -3.85
N ARG A 328 6.20 8.46 -2.62
CA ARG A 328 5.77 9.72 -1.99
C ARG A 328 6.94 10.64 -1.63
N GLY A 329 8.17 10.28 -2.00
CA GLY A 329 9.37 11.07 -1.70
C GLY A 329 9.83 11.04 -0.24
N ASP A 330 9.17 10.27 0.64
CA ASP A 330 9.62 10.00 2.00
C ASP A 330 10.51 8.74 2.05
N GLU A 331 11.20 8.51 3.17
CA GLU A 331 12.07 7.33 3.35
C GLU A 331 11.38 6.04 2.87
N VAL A 332 12.14 5.19 2.16
CA VAL A 332 11.62 3.96 1.56
C VAL A 332 10.99 3.08 2.66
N ASN A 333 9.66 2.93 2.64
CA ASN A 333 8.97 2.07 3.60
C ASN A 333 9.24 0.57 3.38
N ILE A 334 10.01 0.22 2.34
CA ILE A 334 10.52 -1.13 2.10
C ILE A 334 11.96 -1.22 2.61
N MET A 335 12.15 -1.99 3.68
CA MET A 335 13.49 -2.27 4.22
C MET A 335 14.26 -3.24 3.34
N GLU A 336 13.56 -4.22 2.77
CA GLU A 336 14.17 -5.34 2.07
C GLU A 336 13.21 -5.90 1.01
N PHE A 337 13.79 -6.32 -0.11
CA PHE A 337 13.15 -7.19 -1.10
C PHE A 337 14.12 -8.33 -1.42
N ARG A 338 13.62 -9.56 -1.50
CA ARG A 338 14.40 -10.75 -1.92
C ARG A 338 13.55 -11.68 -2.76
N VAL A 339 14.22 -12.40 -3.64
CA VAL A 339 13.71 -13.61 -4.27
C VAL A 339 14.23 -14.81 -3.49
N LEU A 340 13.32 -15.68 -3.03
CA LEU A 340 13.66 -16.87 -2.26
C LEU A 340 13.90 -18.06 -3.19
N LYS A 341 14.84 -18.94 -2.85
CA LYS A 341 15.10 -20.16 -3.61
C LYS A 341 14.17 -21.28 -3.13
N ARG A 342 13.29 -21.75 -4.01
CA ARG A 342 12.35 -22.87 -3.81
C ARG A 342 12.27 -23.69 -5.09
N ILE A 343 11.87 -24.95 -4.98
CA ILE A 343 11.81 -25.92 -6.09
C ILE A 343 10.38 -26.41 -6.36
N GLU A 344 9.45 -26.06 -5.49
CA GLU A 344 8.07 -26.54 -5.53
C GLU A 344 7.26 -25.88 -6.63
N SER A 345 7.71 -24.75 -7.18
CA SER A 345 7.11 -24.05 -8.31
C SER A 345 8.21 -23.65 -9.30
N ASP A 346 7.82 -23.47 -10.56
CA ASP A 346 8.65 -22.82 -11.58
C ASP A 346 8.79 -21.31 -11.33
N HIS A 347 7.92 -20.74 -10.50
CA HIS A 347 8.11 -19.41 -9.94
C HIS A 347 8.79 -19.47 -8.56
N LEU A 348 9.57 -18.45 -8.27
CA LEU A 348 10.25 -18.25 -6.99
C LEU A 348 9.46 -17.27 -6.11
N PRO A 349 9.32 -17.53 -4.80
CA PRO A 349 8.65 -16.59 -3.91
C PRO A 349 9.40 -15.26 -3.86
N ILE A 350 8.65 -14.16 -3.97
CA ILE A 350 9.16 -12.82 -3.68
C ILE A 350 8.70 -12.40 -2.30
N HIS A 351 9.59 -11.77 -1.54
CA HIS A 351 9.30 -11.29 -0.20
C HIS A 351 9.68 -9.82 -0.07
N ILE A 352 8.96 -9.13 0.81
CA ILE A 352 9.30 -7.77 1.24
C ILE A 352 9.19 -7.65 2.76
N ILE A 353 10.04 -6.79 3.31
CA ILE A 353 9.91 -6.31 4.69
C ILE A 353 9.52 -4.85 4.65
N THR A 354 8.38 -4.51 5.25
CA THR A 354 7.92 -3.12 5.34
C THR A 354 8.24 -2.52 6.71
N ARG A 355 8.78 -1.30 6.70
CA ARG A 355 8.90 -0.44 7.90
C ARG A 355 7.51 -0.11 8.41
N ARG A 356 7.38 0.13 9.71
CA ARG A 356 6.16 0.74 10.24
C ARG A 356 6.25 2.25 10.07
N ASN A 357 5.23 2.85 9.43
CA ASN A 357 5.00 4.28 9.55
C ASN A 357 4.56 4.56 10.99
N SER A 358 5.41 5.24 11.75
CA SER A 358 5.01 5.86 13.00
C SER A 358 3.96 6.90 12.65
N VAL A 359 2.67 6.58 12.72
CA VAL A 359 1.64 7.62 12.75
C VAL A 359 1.91 8.42 14.03
N GLY A 360 2.58 9.56 13.87
CA GLY A 360 3.24 10.30 14.94
C GLY A 360 2.43 10.36 16.23
N VAL A 361 2.90 9.63 17.24
CA VAL A 361 2.75 10.07 18.62
C VAL A 361 3.92 11.03 18.83
N ILE A 362 3.65 12.33 18.78
CA ILE A 362 4.57 13.30 19.35
C ILE A 362 4.48 13.10 20.87
N GLU A 363 5.33 12.24 21.41
CA GLU A 363 5.62 12.24 22.84
C GLU A 363 6.46 13.49 23.13
N LYS A 364 5.89 14.37 23.96
CA LYS A 364 6.57 15.53 24.52
C LYS A 364 7.60 15.03 25.53
N ASP A 365 8.87 15.03 25.15
CA ASP A 365 9.93 15.04 26.17
C ASP A 365 10.15 16.46 26.67
N LYS A 366 9.51 16.73 27.82
CA LYS A 366 9.96 17.72 28.79
C LYS A 366 11.35 17.28 29.29
N LYS A 367 12.41 17.92 28.82
CA LYS A 367 13.61 18.15 29.65
C LYS A 367 13.67 19.61 30.03
N SER A 368 12.97 19.90 31.11
CA SER A 368 13.23 21.06 31.95
C SER A 368 14.41 20.74 32.88
N VAL A 369 15.27 21.75 33.07
CA VAL A 369 16.24 21.94 34.17
C VAL A 369 17.59 21.18 33.96
N ASN A 370 18.77 21.82 33.92
CA ASN A 370 19.27 22.76 34.92
C ASN A 370 20.32 23.74 34.39
N ILE A 371 20.17 24.99 34.84
CA ILE A 371 21.18 26.05 34.79
C ILE A 371 22.32 25.66 35.74
N LYS A 372 23.56 25.73 35.28
CA LYS A 372 24.67 26.12 36.15
C LYS A 372 25.39 27.29 35.50
N LYS A 373 25.24 28.45 36.14
CA LYS A 373 26.20 29.54 36.07
C LYS A 373 27.55 29.00 36.56
N GLY A 374 28.57 29.25 35.76
CA GLY A 374 29.99 29.21 36.10
C GLY A 374 30.63 30.24 35.21
#